data_AF-A0A5P5ZH20-F1
#
_entry.id   AF-A0A5P5ZH20-F1
#
_cell.length_a   1.000
_cell.length_b   1.000
_cell.length_c   1.000
_cell.angle_alpha   90.00
_cell.angle_beta   90.00
_cell.angle_gamma   90.00
#
_symmetry.space_group_name_H-M   'P 1'
#
loop_
_entity.id
_entity.type
_entity.pdbx_description
1 polymer ?
#
loop_
_entity_poly.entity_id
_entity_poly.type
_entity_poly.pdbx_seq_one_letter_code
_entity_poly.pdbx_strand_id
1 'polypeptide(L)'
;MQLGSQNDKDFKKHRFQILAELTKLRELCCDPRLLYKNYQGKSAKLAAALDLVRASLDGGHKILLFSQFTSMLAIIRQRLVKDKVTIFEIIGSTPKLERQKLIEKFNKLKHPAVFLISLKAGGTGINLTSADVVIHYDPWWNIAAESQATDRAHRIGQKNSVQIYKIVAKNTIEDKIIELQKRKAKLAEAVLSGKTVGSTKLNRDDILEILDQLKSE
;
A
#
# COMPACT_ATOMS: atom_id res chain seq x y z
N MET A 1 17.31 12.55 22.13
CA MET A 1 17.29 13.63 21.14
C MET A 1 16.02 14.45 21.37
N GLN A 2 16.13 15.62 22.01
CA GLN A 2 15.00 16.52 22.32
C GLN A 2 14.49 17.14 21.01
N LEU A 3 13.34 16.65 20.51
CA LEU A 3 12.69 17.17 19.30
C LEU A 3 11.68 18.29 19.59
N GLY A 4 11.47 18.64 20.86
CA GLY A 4 10.44 19.59 21.29
C GLY A 4 10.81 21.08 21.21
N SER A 5 12.09 21.43 21.00
CA SER A 5 12.57 22.83 21.12
C SER A 5 13.41 23.33 19.94
N GLN A 6 13.21 22.82 18.73
CA GLN A 6 13.96 23.27 17.55
C GLN A 6 13.15 24.18 16.63
N ASN A 7 13.73 25.35 16.34
CA ASN A 7 13.24 26.38 15.41
C ASN A 7 12.74 25.75 14.09
N ASP A 8 11.70 26.33 13.48
CA ASP A 8 11.14 25.89 12.18
C ASP A 8 12.20 25.73 11.06
N LYS A 9 13.30 26.49 11.13
CA LYS A 9 14.44 26.37 10.22
C LYS A 9 15.23 25.07 10.41
N ASP A 10 15.44 24.63 11.65
CA ASP A 10 16.13 23.37 11.95
C ASP A 10 15.27 22.16 11.62
N PHE A 11 13.96 22.24 11.84
CA PHE A 11 13.05 21.18 11.39
C PHE A 11 13.06 21.03 9.87
N LYS A 12 13.06 22.13 9.10
CA LYS A 12 13.20 22.07 7.62
C LYS A 12 14.51 21.39 7.20
N LYS A 13 15.61 21.62 7.94
CA LYS A 13 16.92 21.00 7.68
C LYS A 13 16.93 19.49 7.94
N HIS A 14 16.29 19.04 9.02
CA HIS A 14 16.26 17.62 9.40
C HIS A 14 15.08 16.82 8.82
N ARG A 15 14.06 17.49 8.27
CA ARG A 15 12.86 16.85 7.70
C ARG A 15 13.20 15.76 6.68
N PHE A 16 14.18 16.00 5.83
CA PHE A 16 14.61 15.01 4.83
C PHE A 16 15.18 13.74 5.46
N GLN A 17 15.99 13.89 6.53
CA GLN A 17 16.54 12.75 7.27
C GLN A 17 15.43 11.98 7.98
N ILE A 18 14.52 12.68 8.67
CA ILE A 18 13.38 12.06 9.35
C ILE A 18 12.51 11.27 8.37
N LEU A 19 12.16 11.85 7.22
CA LEU A 19 11.39 11.17 6.19
C LEU A 19 12.13 9.96 5.60
N ALA A 20 13.46 10.03 5.47
CA ALA A 20 14.26 8.90 5.02
C ALA A 20 14.24 7.76 6.05
N GLU A 21 14.40 8.05 7.34
CA GLU A 21 14.36 7.03 8.39
C GLU A 21 12.95 6.42 8.55
N LEU A 22 11.90 7.23 8.48
CA LEU A 22 10.52 6.72 8.42
C LEU A 22 10.28 5.83 7.20
N THR A 23 10.87 6.16 6.05
CA THR A 23 10.78 5.32 4.86
C THR A 23 11.45 3.97 5.10
N LYS A 24 12.65 3.95 5.69
CA LYS A 24 13.35 2.71 6.05
C LYS A 24 12.55 1.86 7.04
N LEU A 25 11.97 2.45 8.09
CA LEU A 25 11.13 1.71 9.03
C LEU A 25 9.95 1.04 8.34
N ARG A 26 9.31 1.72 7.37
CA ARG A 26 8.22 1.15 6.58
C ARG A 26 8.70 0.04 5.64
N GLU A 27 9.86 0.21 5.01
CA GLU A 27 10.49 -0.86 4.22
C GLU A 27 10.80 -2.09 5.09
N LEU A 28 11.32 -1.91 6.31
CA LEU A 28 11.58 -3.00 7.25
C LEU A 28 10.30 -3.75 7.64
N CYS A 29 9.19 -3.03 7.85
CA CYS A 29 7.87 -3.64 8.12
C CYS A 29 7.35 -4.44 6.92
N CYS A 30 7.65 -4.00 5.70
CA CYS A 30 7.28 -4.70 4.48
C CYS A 30 8.08 -6.00 4.33
N ASP A 31 9.41 -5.87 4.33
CA ASP A 31 10.35 -6.99 4.28
C ASP A 31 11.79 -6.52 4.60
N PRO A 32 12.50 -7.16 5.55
CA PRO A 32 13.87 -6.77 5.89
C PRO A 32 14.85 -6.82 4.69
N ARG A 33 14.57 -7.64 3.66
CA ARG A 33 15.39 -7.73 2.45
C ARG A 33 15.38 -6.46 1.60
N LEU A 34 14.43 -5.55 1.83
CA LEU A 34 14.42 -4.24 1.19
C LEU A 34 15.60 -3.36 1.65
N LEU A 35 16.06 -3.54 2.89
CA LEU A 35 17.19 -2.81 3.46
C LEU A 35 18.48 -3.63 3.50
N TYR A 36 18.37 -4.93 3.77
CA TYR A 36 19.50 -5.80 4.03
C TYR A 36 19.58 -6.93 2.99
N LYS A 37 20.47 -6.77 1.99
CA LYS A 37 20.61 -7.70 0.86
C LYS A 37 20.88 -9.15 1.27
N ASN A 38 21.58 -9.36 2.39
CA ASN A 38 21.99 -10.68 2.87
C ASN A 38 21.06 -11.23 3.97
N TYR A 39 19.89 -10.62 4.18
CA TYR A 39 18.93 -11.11 5.16
C TYR A 39 18.34 -12.45 4.72
N GLN A 40 18.57 -13.51 5.52
CA GLN A 40 18.07 -14.86 5.27
C GLN A 40 16.89 -15.25 6.17
N GLY A 41 16.42 -14.33 7.01
CA GLY A 41 15.30 -14.57 7.92
C GLY A 41 13.94 -14.61 7.21
N LYS A 42 12.89 -14.85 8.00
CA LYS A 42 11.50 -14.87 7.51
C LYS A 42 10.89 -13.47 7.53
N SER A 43 9.97 -13.22 6.60
CA SER A 43 9.09 -12.04 6.62
C SER A 43 7.67 -12.49 6.94
N ALA A 44 7.18 -12.16 8.13
CA ALA A 44 5.85 -12.55 8.60
C ALA A 44 4.75 -11.91 7.75
N LYS A 45 4.93 -10.63 7.37
CA LYS A 45 3.99 -9.89 6.53
C LYS A 45 3.89 -10.49 5.13
N LEU A 46 5.04 -10.85 4.54
CA LEU A 46 5.06 -11.52 3.24
C LEU A 46 4.38 -12.89 3.32
N ALA A 47 4.66 -13.67 4.37
CA ALA A 47 4.02 -14.98 4.56
C ALA A 47 2.49 -14.85 4.59
N ALA A 48 1.96 -13.95 5.44
CA ALA A 48 0.53 -13.69 5.53
C ALA A 48 -0.09 -13.22 4.20
N ALA A 49 0.61 -12.36 3.47
CA ALA A 49 0.15 -11.90 2.16
C ALA A 49 0.08 -13.04 1.13
N LEU A 50 1.07 -13.93 1.12
CA LEU A 50 1.08 -15.07 0.21
C LEU A 50 0.02 -16.10 0.56
N ASP A 51 -0.25 -16.33 1.85
CA ASP A 51 -1.31 -17.23 2.29
C ASP A 51 -2.69 -16.69 1.89
N LEU A 52 -2.91 -15.38 2.04
CA LEU A 52 -4.11 -14.71 1.53
C LEU A 52 -4.23 -14.83 0.00
N VAL A 53 -3.13 -14.58 -0.73
CA VAL A 53 -3.11 -14.71 -2.19
C VAL A 53 -3.46 -16.14 -2.62
N ARG A 54 -2.88 -17.16 -1.98
CA ARG A 54 -3.19 -18.57 -2.28
C ARG A 54 -4.64 -18.89 -2.03
N ALA A 55 -5.17 -18.55 -0.85
CA ALA A 55 -6.57 -18.78 -0.51
C ALA A 55 -7.52 -18.11 -1.51
N SER A 56 -7.22 -16.88 -1.93
CA SER A 56 -8.02 -16.18 -2.95
C SER A 56 -7.91 -16.83 -4.34
N LEU A 57 -6.72 -17.27 -4.76
CA LEU A 57 -6.56 -17.96 -6.04
C LEU A 57 -7.27 -19.32 -6.06
N ASP A 58 -7.20 -20.08 -4.96
CA ASP A 58 -7.90 -21.36 -4.79
C ASP A 58 -9.43 -21.18 -4.82
N GLY A 59 -9.91 -20.03 -4.31
CA GLY A 59 -11.30 -19.60 -4.41
C GLY A 59 -11.74 -19.13 -5.79
N GLY A 60 -10.85 -19.12 -6.79
CA GLY A 60 -11.17 -18.71 -8.15
C GLY A 60 -11.07 -17.21 -8.42
N HIS A 61 -10.53 -16.43 -7.48
CA HIS A 61 -10.54 -14.97 -7.53
C HIS A 61 -9.41 -14.37 -8.34
N LYS A 62 -9.64 -13.15 -8.83
CA LYS A 62 -8.61 -12.32 -9.45
C LYS A 62 -8.21 -11.20 -8.49
N ILE A 63 -6.92 -11.05 -8.30
CA ILE A 63 -6.37 -10.26 -7.19
C ILE A 63 -5.64 -9.04 -7.75
N LEU A 64 -5.93 -7.86 -7.21
CA LEU A 64 -5.06 -6.68 -7.34
C LEU A 64 -4.24 -6.56 -6.06
N LEU A 65 -2.91 -6.57 -6.18
CA LEU A 65 -2.01 -6.38 -5.05
C LEU A 65 -1.22 -5.09 -5.24
N PHE A 66 -1.43 -4.16 -4.31
CA PHE A 66 -0.81 -2.86 -4.31
C PHE A 66 0.33 -2.79 -3.31
N SER A 67 1.41 -2.11 -3.71
CA SER A 67 2.48 -1.68 -2.81
C SER A 67 3.03 -0.34 -3.28
N GLN A 68 3.50 0.50 -2.35
CA GLN A 68 4.20 1.74 -2.71
C GLN A 68 5.66 1.49 -3.10
N PHE A 69 6.22 0.34 -2.69
CA PHE A 69 7.61 -0.03 -2.91
C PHE A 69 7.71 -1.01 -4.09
N THR A 70 8.22 -0.54 -5.23
CA THR A 70 8.43 -1.41 -6.40
C THR A 70 9.42 -2.54 -6.12
N SER A 71 10.37 -2.31 -5.22
CA SER A 71 11.27 -3.34 -4.68
C SER A 71 10.52 -4.46 -3.94
N MET A 72 9.45 -4.12 -3.20
CA MET A 72 8.59 -5.11 -2.54
C MET A 72 7.77 -5.90 -3.56
N LEU A 73 7.23 -5.24 -4.60
CA LEU A 73 6.57 -5.94 -5.71
C LEU A 73 7.51 -6.95 -6.37
N ALA A 74 8.78 -6.61 -6.55
CA ALA A 74 9.77 -7.53 -7.10
C ALA A 74 9.99 -8.78 -6.22
N ILE A 75 10.02 -8.63 -4.88
CA ILE A 75 10.11 -9.76 -3.94
C ILE A 75 8.86 -10.65 -4.05
N ILE A 76 7.66 -10.04 -4.04
CA ILE A 76 6.39 -10.77 -4.17
C ILE A 76 6.35 -11.52 -5.50
N ARG A 77 6.69 -10.84 -6.59
CA ARG A 77 6.78 -11.40 -7.95
C ARG A 77 7.64 -12.64 -7.99
N GLN A 78 8.86 -12.58 -7.42
CA GLN A 78 9.75 -13.74 -7.38
C GLN A 78 9.12 -14.94 -6.68
N ARG A 79 8.36 -14.70 -5.60
CA ARG A 79 7.70 -15.79 -4.89
C ARG A 79 6.50 -16.34 -5.65
N LEU A 80 5.67 -15.48 -6.25
CA LEU A 80 4.54 -15.90 -7.08
C LEU A 80 4.97 -16.69 -8.33
N VAL A 81 6.09 -16.30 -8.97
CA VAL A 81 6.67 -17.05 -10.10
C VAL A 81 7.14 -18.44 -9.68
N LYS A 82 7.79 -18.55 -8.51
CA LYS A 82 8.19 -19.86 -7.95
C LYS A 82 6.98 -20.76 -7.69
N ASP A 83 5.88 -20.16 -7.25
CA ASP A 83 4.61 -20.83 -7.01
C ASP A 83 3.79 -21.04 -8.32
N LYS A 84 4.37 -20.74 -9.50
CA LYS A 84 3.76 -20.87 -10.84
C LYS A 84 2.44 -20.10 -11.03
N VAL A 85 2.29 -18.98 -10.32
CA VAL A 85 1.11 -18.11 -10.42
C VAL A 85 1.18 -17.25 -11.68
N THR A 86 0.04 -17.11 -12.38
CA THR A 86 -0.09 -16.15 -13.49
C THR A 86 -0.09 -14.73 -12.94
N ILE A 87 0.87 -13.92 -13.37
CA ILE A 87 1.09 -12.57 -12.85
C ILE A 87 1.11 -11.51 -13.96
N PHE A 88 0.60 -10.33 -13.62
CA PHE A 88 0.73 -9.10 -14.39
C PHE A 88 1.35 -8.03 -13.51
N GLU A 89 2.08 -7.07 -14.08
CA GLU A 89 2.74 -6.03 -13.29
C GLU A 89 2.68 -4.67 -14.00
N ILE A 90 2.28 -3.63 -13.27
CA ILE A 90 2.38 -2.23 -13.70
C ILE A 90 3.12 -1.42 -12.63
N ILE A 91 4.25 -0.83 -13.04
CA ILE A 91 5.03 0.11 -12.24
C ILE A 91 5.07 1.49 -12.90
N GLY A 92 5.65 2.48 -12.20
CA GLY A 92 5.70 3.87 -12.69
C GLY A 92 6.39 4.02 -14.05
N SER A 93 7.37 3.17 -14.35
CA SER A 93 8.09 3.15 -15.62
C SER A 93 7.39 2.36 -16.73
N THR A 94 6.27 1.68 -16.46
CA THR A 94 5.55 0.91 -17.48
C THR A 94 4.91 1.85 -18.53
N PRO A 95 5.27 1.72 -19.83
CA PRO A 95 4.75 2.58 -20.89
C PRO A 95 3.21 2.51 -21.01
N LYS A 96 2.58 3.62 -21.45
CA LYS A 96 1.12 3.73 -21.54
C LYS A 96 0.48 2.65 -22.43
N LEU A 97 1.07 2.36 -23.58
CA LEU A 97 0.56 1.34 -24.51
C LEU A 97 0.66 -0.07 -23.91
N GLU A 98 1.76 -0.37 -23.23
CA GLU A 98 1.95 -1.66 -22.59
C GLU A 98 1.01 -1.85 -21.40
N ARG A 99 0.81 -0.79 -20.61
CA ARG A 99 -0.18 -0.74 -19.54
C ARG A 99 -1.57 -1.13 -20.04
N GLN A 100 -2.04 -0.56 -21.15
CA GLN A 100 -3.34 -0.91 -21.75
C GLN A 100 -3.40 -2.38 -22.15
N LYS A 101 -2.35 -2.90 -22.81
CA LYS A 101 -2.27 -4.33 -23.19
C LYS A 101 -2.36 -5.25 -21.99
N LEU A 102 -1.68 -4.94 -20.88
CA LEU A 102 -1.70 -5.75 -19.66
C LEU A 102 -3.08 -5.74 -19.00
N ILE A 103 -3.73 -4.58 -18.91
CA ILE A 103 -5.10 -4.43 -18.38
C ILE A 103 -6.09 -5.26 -19.20
N GLU A 104 -6.04 -5.14 -20.52
CA GLU A 104 -6.95 -5.89 -21.40
C GLU A 104 -6.75 -7.40 -21.29
N LYS A 105 -5.50 -7.86 -21.25
CA LYS A 105 -5.18 -9.28 -21.06
C LYS A 105 -5.71 -9.80 -19.73
N PHE A 106 -5.49 -9.06 -18.64
CA PHE A 106 -5.98 -9.45 -17.31
C PHE A 106 -7.51 -9.51 -17.27
N ASN A 107 -8.20 -8.52 -17.84
CA ASN A 107 -9.66 -8.50 -17.89
C ASN A 107 -10.25 -9.66 -18.70
N LYS A 108 -9.63 -10.04 -19.81
CA LYS A 108 -10.07 -11.16 -20.66
C LYS A 108 -9.75 -12.54 -20.08
N LEU A 109 -8.85 -12.62 -19.10
CA LEU A 109 -8.45 -13.88 -18.49
C LEU A 109 -9.66 -14.56 -17.83
N LYS A 110 -9.81 -15.88 -17.97
CA LYS A 110 -10.91 -16.62 -17.31
C LYS A 110 -10.47 -17.31 -16.02
N HIS A 111 -9.16 -17.43 -15.81
CA HIS A 111 -8.58 -18.12 -14.66
C HIS A 111 -8.08 -17.12 -13.60
N PRO A 112 -7.87 -17.58 -12.36
CA PRO A 112 -7.29 -16.78 -11.27
C PRO A 112 -5.90 -16.25 -11.64
N ALA A 113 -5.64 -15.00 -11.26
CA ALA A 113 -4.35 -14.35 -11.50
C ALA A 113 -4.13 -13.18 -10.54
N VAL A 114 -2.87 -12.77 -10.40
CA VAL A 114 -2.47 -11.62 -9.59
C VAL A 114 -1.98 -10.48 -10.47
N PHE A 115 -2.50 -9.28 -10.23
CA PHE A 115 -1.99 -8.05 -10.82
C PHE A 115 -1.24 -7.23 -9.76
N LEU A 116 0.08 -7.15 -9.90
CA LEU A 116 0.96 -6.34 -9.06
C LEU A 116 0.96 -4.89 -9.55
N ILE A 117 0.65 -3.94 -8.68
CA ILE A 117 0.49 -2.54 -9.07
C ILE A 117 1.25 -1.63 -8.09
N SER A 118 2.17 -0.82 -8.61
CA SER A 118 2.77 0.22 -7.79
C SER A 118 1.78 1.38 -7.58
N LEU A 119 1.64 1.88 -6.36
CA LEU A 119 0.71 2.98 -6.05
C LEU A 119 1.01 4.27 -6.84
N LYS A 120 2.28 4.54 -7.18
CA LYS A 120 2.65 5.67 -8.06
C LYS A 120 2.15 5.50 -9.50
N ALA A 121 1.97 4.25 -9.95
CA ALA A 121 1.35 3.96 -11.24
C ALA A 121 -0.19 3.90 -11.14
N GLY A 122 -0.75 3.72 -9.94
CA GLY A 122 -2.19 3.70 -9.63
C GLY A 122 -2.96 4.97 -10.00
N GLY A 123 -2.30 6.13 -10.03
CA GLY A 123 -2.91 7.43 -10.29
C GLY A 123 -3.31 7.70 -11.75
N THR A 124 -3.00 6.79 -12.69
CA THR A 124 -3.46 6.87 -14.08
C THR A 124 -4.72 6.03 -14.24
N GLY A 125 -5.71 6.41 -15.06
CA GLY A 125 -6.98 5.68 -15.20
C GLY A 125 -6.87 4.20 -15.62
N ILE A 126 -6.61 3.31 -14.65
CA ILE A 126 -6.58 1.85 -14.80
C ILE A 126 -8.03 1.33 -14.66
N ASN A 127 -8.49 0.47 -15.57
CA ASN A 127 -9.83 -0.12 -15.55
C ASN A 127 -9.74 -1.63 -15.33
N LEU A 128 -9.72 -2.08 -14.07
CA LEU A 128 -9.45 -3.47 -13.68
C LEU A 128 -10.70 -4.15 -13.08
N THR A 129 -11.82 -4.05 -13.80
CA THR A 129 -13.16 -4.48 -13.34
C THR A 129 -13.33 -5.99 -13.18
N SER A 130 -12.36 -6.80 -13.62
CA SER A 130 -12.44 -8.25 -13.50
C SER A 130 -11.91 -8.80 -12.17
N ALA A 131 -11.26 -7.96 -11.36
CA ALA A 131 -10.79 -8.34 -10.04
C ALA A 131 -11.85 -8.11 -8.97
N ASP A 132 -11.96 -9.07 -8.06
CA ASP A 132 -12.90 -9.09 -6.94
C ASP A 132 -12.18 -9.17 -5.59
N VAL A 133 -10.84 -9.27 -5.58
CA VAL A 133 -10.01 -9.15 -4.39
C VAL A 133 -8.98 -8.04 -4.56
N VAL A 134 -8.90 -7.14 -3.59
CA VAL A 134 -7.91 -6.06 -3.52
C VAL A 134 -7.09 -6.22 -2.25
N ILE A 135 -5.77 -6.26 -2.38
CA ILE A 135 -4.83 -6.37 -1.26
C ILE A 135 -3.92 -5.14 -1.26
N HIS A 136 -4.00 -4.34 -0.21
CA HIS A 136 -3.02 -3.30 0.10
C HIS A 136 -1.94 -3.90 0.99
N TYR A 137 -0.77 -4.16 0.40
CA TYR A 137 0.34 -4.78 1.13
C TYR A 137 0.92 -3.85 2.18
N ASP A 138 0.96 -2.54 1.93
CA ASP A 138 1.49 -1.53 2.85
C ASP A 138 0.54 -0.33 2.96
N PRO A 139 0.30 0.19 4.18
CA PRO A 139 -0.64 1.28 4.38
C PRO A 139 -0.10 2.56 3.76
N TRP A 140 -0.93 3.23 2.96
CA TRP A 140 -0.52 4.46 2.31
C TRP A 140 -0.95 5.68 3.11
N TRP A 141 -0.05 6.64 3.28
CA TRP A 141 -0.33 7.91 3.97
C TRP A 141 -1.58 8.65 3.48
N ASN A 142 -1.88 8.57 2.18
CA ASN A 142 -3.00 9.26 1.56
C ASN A 142 -4.18 8.31 1.33
N ILE A 143 -5.12 8.31 2.28
CA ILE A 143 -6.35 7.51 2.23
C ILE A 143 -7.12 7.77 0.93
N ALA A 144 -7.23 9.01 0.49
CA ALA A 144 -8.01 9.36 -0.71
C ALA A 144 -7.45 8.69 -1.97
N ALA A 145 -6.12 8.58 -2.06
CA ALA A 145 -5.50 7.95 -3.21
C ALA A 145 -5.52 6.42 -3.13
N GLU A 146 -5.54 5.84 -1.92
CA GLU A 146 -5.80 4.41 -1.70
C GLU A 146 -7.26 4.04 -2.03
N SER A 147 -8.22 4.82 -1.56
CA SER A 147 -9.63 4.70 -1.93
C SER A 147 -9.80 4.82 -3.44
N GLN A 148 -9.17 5.83 -4.07
CA GLN A 148 -9.22 5.96 -5.52
C GLN A 148 -8.66 4.73 -6.26
N ALA A 149 -7.55 4.14 -5.79
CA ALA A 149 -7.00 2.92 -6.37
C ALA A 149 -7.94 1.72 -6.19
N THR A 150 -8.63 1.64 -5.05
CA THR A 150 -9.60 0.61 -4.71
C THR A 150 -10.90 0.74 -5.51
N ASP A 151 -11.40 1.96 -5.67
CA ASP A 151 -12.58 2.34 -6.46
C ASP A 151 -12.41 2.00 -7.96
N ARG A 152 -11.16 1.77 -8.43
CA ARG A 152 -10.93 1.30 -9.80
C ARG A 152 -11.18 -0.21 -9.96
N ALA A 153 -11.08 -0.98 -8.90
CA ALA A 153 -11.59 -2.35 -8.88
C ALA A 153 -13.12 -2.30 -8.76
N HIS A 154 -13.62 -1.54 -7.81
CA HIS A 154 -15.05 -1.41 -7.49
C HIS A 154 -15.77 -0.41 -8.41
N ARG A 155 -16.12 -0.84 -9.63
CA ARG A 155 -16.87 0.00 -10.58
C ARG A 155 -18.34 -0.43 -10.67
N ILE A 156 -19.24 0.55 -10.78
CA ILE A 156 -20.69 0.35 -11.00
C ILE A 156 -20.88 -0.55 -12.23
N GLY A 157 -21.54 -1.70 -12.04
CA GLY A 157 -21.76 -2.73 -13.07
C GLY A 157 -21.06 -4.07 -12.79
N GLN A 158 -20.17 -4.14 -11.79
CA GLN A 158 -19.61 -5.40 -11.31
C GLN A 158 -20.65 -6.16 -10.49
N LYS A 159 -20.90 -7.44 -10.84
CA LYS A 159 -21.88 -8.30 -10.15
C LYS A 159 -21.34 -8.96 -8.86
N ASN A 160 -20.02 -8.90 -8.64
CA ASN A 160 -19.35 -9.54 -7.51
C ASN A 160 -19.03 -8.51 -6.43
N SER A 161 -19.22 -8.88 -5.17
CA SER A 161 -18.73 -8.12 -4.01
C SER A 161 -17.20 -8.06 -4.05
N VAL A 162 -16.61 -6.86 -3.96
CA VAL A 162 -15.16 -6.68 -3.94
C VAL A 162 -14.66 -6.76 -2.50
N GLN A 163 -13.75 -7.70 -2.22
CA GLN A 163 -13.13 -7.86 -0.91
C GLN A 163 -11.83 -7.05 -0.85
N ILE A 164 -11.71 -6.21 0.18
CA ILE A 164 -10.55 -5.33 0.37
C ILE A 164 -9.82 -5.74 1.64
N TYR A 165 -8.55 -6.11 1.48
CA TYR A 165 -7.66 -6.49 2.56
C TYR A 165 -6.55 -5.45 2.71
N LYS A 166 -6.27 -5.06 3.96
CA LYS A 166 -5.12 -4.22 4.32
C LYS A 166 -4.24 -5.01 5.26
N ILE A 167 -2.98 -5.22 4.86
CA ILE A 167 -2.02 -5.96 5.68
C ILE A 167 -1.19 -4.96 6.46
N VAL A 168 -1.19 -5.10 7.78
CA VAL A 168 -0.55 -4.15 8.72
C VAL A 168 0.30 -4.94 9.70
N ALA A 169 1.57 -4.55 9.86
CA ALA A 169 2.43 -5.06 10.92
C ALA A 169 2.06 -4.41 12.26
N LYS A 170 1.54 -5.20 13.20
CA LYS A 170 1.15 -4.75 14.54
C LYS A 170 2.35 -4.23 15.33
N ASN A 171 2.12 -3.25 16.21
CA ASN A 171 3.15 -2.65 17.06
C ASN A 171 4.34 -2.11 16.24
N THR A 172 4.05 -1.52 15.08
CA THR A 172 5.06 -0.89 14.23
C THR A 172 4.60 0.49 13.79
N ILE A 173 5.48 1.17 13.05
CA ILE A 173 5.15 2.41 12.34
C ILE A 173 3.86 2.30 11.53
N GLU A 174 3.56 1.14 10.92
CA GLU A 174 2.36 0.96 10.11
C GLU A 174 1.06 1.07 10.92
N ASP A 175 1.06 0.55 12.14
CA ASP A 175 -0.11 0.60 13.04
C ASP A 175 -0.40 2.05 13.44
N LYS A 176 0.66 2.81 13.78
CA LYS A 176 0.57 4.25 14.10
C LYS A 176 0.07 5.07 12.92
N ILE A 177 0.48 4.73 11.69
CA ILE A 177 -0.05 5.37 10.47
C ILE A 177 -1.56 5.16 10.35
N ILE A 178 -2.02 3.94 10.56
CA ILE A 178 -3.45 3.60 10.48
C ILE A 178 -4.25 4.31 11.59
N GLU A 179 -3.70 4.39 12.81
CA GLU A 179 -4.33 5.11 13.92
C GLU A 179 -4.49 6.60 13.61
N LEU A 180 -3.42 7.24 13.14
CA LEU A 180 -3.44 8.65 12.73
C LEU A 180 -4.51 8.90 11.66
N GLN A 181 -4.59 8.02 10.67
CA GLN A 181 -5.58 8.07 9.60
C GLN A 181 -7.02 7.99 10.13
N LYS A 182 -7.29 7.02 11.01
CA LYS A 182 -8.61 6.86 11.64
C LYS A 182 -9.00 8.10 12.43
N ARG A 183 -8.07 8.68 13.19
CA ARG A 183 -8.35 9.90 13.96
C ARG A 183 -8.64 11.08 13.05
N LYS A 184 -7.86 11.27 11.98
CA LYS A 184 -8.13 12.34 11.01
C LYS A 184 -9.45 12.15 10.28
N ALA A 185 -9.81 10.92 9.93
CA ALA A 185 -11.11 10.61 9.32
C ALA A 185 -12.27 10.97 10.26
N LYS A 186 -12.17 10.59 11.55
CA LYS A 186 -13.17 10.95 12.57
C LYS A 186 -13.29 12.46 12.76
N LEU A 187 -12.18 13.18 12.81
CA LEU A 187 -12.18 14.64 12.90
C LEU A 187 -12.82 15.29 11.67
N ALA A 188 -12.50 14.79 10.47
CA ALA A 188 -13.10 15.27 9.24
C ALA A 188 -14.62 15.00 9.21
N GLU A 189 -15.06 13.82 9.64
CA GLU A 189 -16.48 13.48 9.74
C GLU A 189 -17.23 14.37 10.74
N ALA A 190 -16.65 14.62 11.92
CA ALA A 190 -17.22 15.49 12.95
C ALA A 190 -17.35 16.96 12.51
N VAL A 191 -16.44 17.44 11.65
CA VAL A 191 -16.44 18.82 11.14
C VAL A 191 -17.28 18.97 9.87
N LEU A 192 -17.38 17.92 9.05
CA LEU A 192 -17.92 17.97 7.69
C LEU A 192 -19.21 17.18 7.51
N SER A 193 -20.13 17.16 8.49
CA SER A 193 -21.46 16.58 8.29
C SER A 193 -22.13 17.15 7.02
N GLY A 194 -21.92 16.48 5.87
CA GLY A 194 -22.37 16.90 4.54
C GLY A 194 -21.34 17.01 3.38
N LYS A 195 -19.99 16.99 3.55
CA LYS A 195 -19.05 17.04 2.40
C LYS A 195 -17.81 16.16 2.57
N THR A 196 -17.36 15.59 1.44
CA THR A 196 -16.29 14.58 1.33
C THR A 196 -14.96 14.98 1.95
N VAL A 197 -14.34 14.03 2.65
CA VAL A 197 -13.04 14.16 3.34
C VAL A 197 -11.93 14.54 2.35
N GLY A 198 -11.45 15.78 2.44
CA GLY A 198 -10.30 16.29 1.68
C GLY A 198 -8.98 15.68 2.15
N SER A 199 -8.02 15.59 1.22
CA SER A 199 -6.73 14.91 1.35
C SER A 199 -5.97 15.23 2.65
N THR A 200 -5.73 14.21 3.46
CA THR A 200 -4.88 14.28 4.65
C THR A 200 -3.41 14.07 4.27
N LYS A 201 -2.76 15.12 3.75
CA LYS A 201 -1.29 15.12 3.64
C LYS A 201 -0.69 15.13 5.05
N LEU A 202 0.44 14.45 5.25
CA LEU A 202 1.17 14.57 6.51
C LEU A 202 1.75 15.97 6.68
N ASN A 203 1.56 16.51 7.87
CA ASN A 203 2.21 17.71 8.35
C ASN A 203 3.31 17.37 9.37
N ARG A 204 3.96 18.40 9.92
CA ARG A 204 5.02 18.26 10.93
C ARG A 204 4.53 17.55 12.19
N ASP A 205 3.35 17.93 12.66
CA ASP A 205 2.81 17.47 13.93
C ASP A 205 2.47 15.98 13.88
N ASP A 206 1.93 15.51 12.74
CA ASP A 206 1.70 14.10 12.47
C ASP A 206 2.98 13.26 12.59
N ILE A 207 4.09 13.79 12.07
CA ILE A 207 5.39 13.10 12.10
C ILE A 207 5.92 13.06 13.53
N LEU A 208 5.84 14.17 14.26
CA LEU A 208 6.30 14.24 15.64
C LEU A 208 5.51 13.29 16.53
N GLU A 209 4.21 13.26 16.37
CA GLU A 209 3.34 12.37 17.12
C GLU A 209 3.67 10.90 16.89
N ILE A 210 3.83 10.50 15.63
CA ILE A 210 4.23 9.14 15.29
C ILE A 210 5.56 8.78 15.96
N LEU A 211 6.53 9.70 15.96
CA LEU A 211 7.83 9.49 16.57
C LEU A 211 7.78 9.44 18.10
N ASP A 212 6.85 10.16 18.73
CA ASP A 212 6.70 10.15 20.18
C ASP A 212 5.96 8.90 20.67
N GLN A 213 4.96 8.44 19.92
CA GLN A 213 4.29 7.15 20.16
C GLN A 213 5.24 5.95 20.06
N LEU A 214 6.29 6.04 19.23
CA LEU A 214 7.31 5.00 19.10
C LEU A 214 8.32 4.98 20.26
N LYS A 215 8.40 6.04 21.07
CA LYS A 215 9.32 6.11 22.23
C LYS A 215 8.65 5.76 23.55
N SER A 216 7.32 5.81 23.59
CA SER A 216 6.51 5.56 24.79
C SER A 216 6.21 4.08 25.05
N GLU A 217 6.76 3.19 24.22
CA GLU A 217 6.71 1.72 24.34
C GLU A 217 8.13 1.20 24.61
#